data_AF-A0A1N6K8V0-F1
#
_entry.id   AF-A0A1N6K8V0-F1
#
_cell.length_a   1.000
_cell.length_b   1.000
_cell.length_c   1.000
_cell.angle_alpha   90.00
_cell.angle_beta   90.00
_cell.angle_gamma   90.00
#
_symmetry.space_group_name_H-M   'P 1'
#
loop_
_entity.id
_entity.type
_entity.pdbx_description
1 polymer ?
#
loop_
_entity_poly.entity_id
_entity_poly.type
_entity_poly.pdbx_seq_one_letter_code
_entity_poly.pdbx_strand_id
1 'polypeptide(L)' 'MRTIHPNLFTRLMRLPAAVRIDMLEFLGATPVADAQLERMLHDVDRLLEDDRRAMTVREPMACGA' A
#
# COMPACT_ATOMS: atom_id res chain seq x y z
N MET A 1 -21.33 3.02 -11.18
CA MET A 1 -20.27 2.52 -10.28
C MET A 1 -19.39 1.60 -11.11
N ARG A 2 -18.12 1.96 -11.34
CA ARG A 2 -17.19 1.07 -12.03
C ARG A 2 -16.88 -0.09 -11.09
N THR A 3 -17.06 -1.31 -11.60
CA THR A 3 -16.77 -2.54 -10.88
C THR A 3 -15.26 -2.70 -10.81
N ILE A 4 -14.67 -2.42 -9.64
CA ILE A 4 -13.27 -2.75 -9.38
C ILE A 4 -13.14 -4.27 -9.40
N HIS A 5 -12.12 -4.81 -10.07
CA HIS A 5 -11.88 -6.25 -10.04
C HIS A 5 -11.71 -6.75 -8.59
N PRO A 6 -12.38 -7.84 -8.19
CA PRO A 6 -12.40 -8.32 -6.80
C PRO A 6 -10.99 -8.61 -6.26
N ASN A 7 -10.09 -9.10 -7.11
CA ASN A 7 -8.69 -9.36 -6.73
C ASN A 7 -7.92 -8.07 -6.38
N LEU A 8 -8.16 -6.97 -7.10
CA LEU A 8 -7.53 -5.68 -6.81
C LEU A 8 -8.08 -5.09 -5.52
N PHE A 9 -9.39 -5.23 -5.31
CA PHE A 9 -10.03 -4.83 -4.05
C PHE A 9 -9.47 -5.61 -2.85
N THR A 10 -9.30 -6.93 -2.96
CA THR A 10 -8.70 -7.74 -1.89
C THR A 10 -7.27 -7.30 -1.58
N ARG A 11 -6.44 -7.00 -2.59
CA ARG A 11 -5.09 -6.47 -2.36
C ARG A 11 -5.13 -5.14 -1.64
N LEU A 12 -5.99 -4.23 -2.07
CA LEU A 12 -6.16 -2.93 -1.45
C LEU A 12 -6.56 -3.06 0.04
N MET A 13 -7.43 -4.02 0.37
CA MET A 13 -7.84 -4.28 1.75
C MET A 13 -6.72 -4.83 2.63
N ARG A 14 -5.69 -5.46 2.05
CA ARG A 14 -4.51 -5.97 2.78
C ARG A 14 -3.47 -4.90 3.09
N LEU A 15 -3.58 -3.72 2.49
CA LEU A 15 -2.68 -2.61 2.76
C LEU A 15 -2.83 -2.08 4.19
N PRO A 16 -1.78 -1.47 4.77
CA PRO A 16 -1.86 -0.76 6.04
C PRO A 16 -2.96 0.30 6.04
N ALA A 17 -3.57 0.53 7.20
CA ALA A 17 -4.78 1.36 7.30
C ALA A 17 -4.62 2.77 6.71
N ALA A 18 -3.48 3.43 6.98
CA ALA A 18 -3.21 4.77 6.45
C ALA A 18 -3.18 4.79 4.91
N VAL A 19 -2.42 3.88 4.30
CA VAL A 19 -2.26 3.78 2.84
C VAL A 19 -3.56 3.37 2.16
N ARG A 20 -4.31 2.46 2.78
CA ARG A 20 -5.59 2.00 2.26
C ARG A 20 -6.63 3.13 2.22
N ILE A 21 -6.70 3.96 3.26
CA ILE A 21 -7.64 5.09 3.32
C ILE A 21 -7.33 6.09 2.20
N ASP A 22 -6.06 6.44 2.03
CA ASP A 22 -5.59 7.36 0.98
C ASP A 22 -5.95 6.85 -0.42
N MET A 23 -5.67 5.56 -0.69
CA MET A 23 -6.04 4.94 -1.96
C MET A 23 -7.55 4.91 -2.21
N LEU A 24 -8.37 4.64 -1.19
CA LEU A 24 -9.82 4.64 -1.33
C LEU A 24 -10.38 6.04 -1.58
N GLU A 25 -9.83 7.05 -0.92
CA GLU A 25 -10.19 8.45 -1.16
C GLU A 25 -9.87 8.85 -2.60
N PHE A 26 -8.66 8.53 -3.06
CA PHE A 26 -8.23 8.80 -4.43
C PHE A 26 -9.12 8.09 -5.48
N LEU A 27 -9.45 6.81 -5.27
CA LEU A 27 -10.33 6.04 -6.15
C LEU A 27 -11.79 6.53 -6.12
N GLY A 28 -12.22 7.13 -5.01
CA GLY A 28 -13.53 7.76 -4.88
C GLY A 28 -13.62 9.07 -5.68
N ALA A 29 -12.52 9.82 -5.78
CA ALA A 29 -12.45 11.09 -6.49
C ALA A 29 -12.06 10.96 -7.96
N THR A 30 -11.41 9.87 -8.37
CA THR A 30 -10.84 9.71 -9.72
C THR A 30 -11.20 8.39 -10.39
N PRO A 31 -11.65 8.40 -11.67
CA PRO A 31 -11.93 7.18 -12.41
C PRO A 31 -10.62 6.53 -12.88
N VAL A 32 -10.09 5.61 -12.08
CA VAL A 32 -8.91 4.81 -12.42
C VAL A 32 -9.31 3.56 -13.22
N ALA A 33 -8.49 3.16 -14.17
CA ALA A 33 -8.65 1.89 -14.90
C ALA A 33 -7.96 0.75 -14.16
N ASP A 34 -8.45 -0.49 -14.26
CA ASP A 34 -7.91 -1.63 -13.51
C ASP A 34 -6.41 -1.86 -13.73
N ALA A 35 -5.92 -1.73 -14.97
CA ALA A 35 -4.50 -1.86 -15.30
C ALA A 35 -3.62 -0.76 -14.66
N GLN A 36 -4.19 0.40 -14.35
CA GLN A 36 -3.51 1.47 -13.64
C GLN A 36 -3.53 1.21 -12.13
N LEU A 37 -4.68 0.78 -11.58
CA LEU A 37 -4.80 0.38 -10.18
C LEU A 37 -3.86 -0.77 -9.84
N GLU A 38 -3.71 -1.76 -10.72
CA GLU A 38 -2.77 -2.86 -10.54
C GLU A 38 -1.32 -2.39 -10.40
N ARG A 39 -0.89 -1.44 -11.23
CA ARG A 39 0.46 -0.85 -11.14
C ARG A 39 0.64 -0.07 -9.84
N MET A 40 -0.34 0.77 -9.49
CA MET A 40 -0.29 1.54 -8.23
C MET A 40 -0.18 0.62 -7.01
N LEU A 41 -0.95 -0.47 -6.98
CA LEU A 41 -0.86 -1.45 -5.90
C LEU A 41 0.51 -2.13 -5.85
N HIS A 42 1.11 -2.43 -7.01
CA HIS A 42 2.45 -3.02 -7.08
C HIS A 42 3.54 -2.05 -6.60
N ASP A 43 3.45 -0.77 -6.96
CA ASP A 43 4.38 0.27 -6.48
C ASP A 43 4.26 0.48 -4.97
N VAL A 44 3.04 0.52 -4.44
CA VAL A 44 2.80 0.62 -3.00
C VAL A 44 3.34 -0.59 -2.24
N ASP A 45 3.12 -1.79 -2.75
CA ASP A 45 3.65 -3.02 -2.13
C ASP A 45 5.17 -2.95 -2.04
N ARG A 46 5.86 -2.58 -3.13
CA ARG A 46 7.31 -2.37 -3.13
C ARG A 46 7.77 -1.31 -2.15
N LEU A 47 7.06 -0.18 -2.06
CA LEU A 47 7.41 0.90 -1.13
C LEU A 47 7.28 0.43 0.33
N LEU A 48 6.22 -0.31 0.65
CA LEU A 48 5.99 -0.88 1.97
C LEU A 48 7.02 -1.95 2.34
N GLU A 49 7.43 -2.76 1.37
CA GLU A 49 8.50 -3.73 1.56
C GLU A 49 9.84 -3.04 1.84
N ASP A 50 10.16 -1.96 1.12
CA ASP A 50 11.37 -1.17 1.33
C ASP A 50 11.36 -0.45 2.68
N ASP A 51 10.25 0.20 3.05
CA ASP A 51 10.07 0.87 4.35
C ASP A 51 10.22 -0.12 5.51
N ARG A 52 9.58 -1.29 5.41
CA ARG A 52 9.74 -2.37 6.39
C ARG A 52 11.20 -2.82 6.49
N ARG A 53 11.92 -2.94 5.36
CA ARG A 53 13.33 -3.33 5.35
C ARG A 53 14.22 -2.27 5.99
N ALA A 54 13.97 -1.00 5.68
CA ALA A 54 14.64 0.14 6.30
C ALA A 54 14.39 0.19 7.81
N MET A 55 13.18 -0.16 8.27
CA MET A 55 12.84 -0.24 9.69
C MET A 55 13.51 -1.43 10.39
N THR A 56 13.70 -2.57 9.71
CA THR A 56 14.46 -3.71 10.27
C THR A 56 15.97 -3.52 10.35
N VAL A 57 16.54 -2.55 9.62
CA VAL A 57 17.96 -2.16 9.76
C VAL A 57 18.19 -1.23 10.96
N ARG A 58 17.10 -0.73 11.56
CA ARG A 58 17.14 0.11 12.75
C ARG A 58 16.70 -0.75 13.95
N GLU A 59 17.68 -1.09 14.80
CA GLU A 59 17.63 -1.38 16.25
C GLU A 59 18.27 -2.75 16.65
N PRO A 60 18.98 -2.87 17.82
CA PRO A 60 19.06 -1.89 18.90
C PRO A 60 20.51 -1.45 19.21
N MET A 61 20.72 -0.15 19.42
CA MET A 61 21.82 0.27 20.29
C MET A 61 21.32 0.07 21.73
N ALA A 62 21.44 -1.17 22.21
CA ALA A 62 21.44 -1.43 23.64
C ALA A 62 22.68 -0.74 24.21
N CYS A 63 22.52 0.49 24.69
CA CYS A 63 23.50 1.08 25.60
C CYS A 63 23.36 0.37 26.95
N GLY A 64 24.05 -0.76 27.06
CA GLY A 64 24.51 -1.26 28.34
C GLY A 64 25.85 -0.59 28.68
N ALA A 65 25.90 0.09 29.81
CA ALA A 65 27.03 0.21 30.73
C ALA A 65 26.58 1.06 31.93
#